data_AF-B9ESW2-F1
#
_entry.id   AF-B9ESW2-F1
#
_cell.length_a   1.000
_cell.length_b   1.000
_cell.length_c   1.000
_cell.angle_alpha   90.00
_cell.angle_beta   90.00
_cell.angle_gamma   90.00
#
_symmetry.space_group_name_H-M   'P 1'
#
loop_
_entity.id
_entity.type
_entity.pdbx_description
1 polymer ?
#
loop_
_entity_poly.entity_id
_entity_poly.type
_entity_poly.pdbx_seq_one_letter_code
_entity_poly.pdbx_strand_id
1 'polypeptide(L)'
;MAEPEQPEFARERHVLFLEAMASELPADYASQEVNHLTLAYFAVAGLSLLRELDSVNKDQIAKWILSFQVHPKTDNELDNGQFYGFCGSRTTQFPSTNMKDPCHNGSHLASTYSALAILKIVAAICSMLKDWTGMDKEKAKQYILSCQSYDGGFGLVPGSESHGGGTFCAVAALCLMGFIQVDLASNLQEPSSIDVRLLLEWCLQRQAADGGFQGRRNKSSDTCYAFWIGGVLKIIGAYRFIDHGALRSFLLYCQSPYGGFTKFLYDQFPDIYHSYYGLAALSLLEEEGLEPLCTELGILSAAL
;
A
#
# COMPACT_ATOMS: atom_id res chain seq x y z
N MET A 1 -23.09 14.22 -31.03
CA MET A 1 -22.82 12.94 -30.36
C MET A 1 -22.87 13.22 -28.88
N ALA A 2 -23.72 12.52 -28.13
CA ALA A 2 -23.68 12.60 -26.66
C ALA A 2 -22.32 12.08 -26.19
N GLU A 3 -21.71 12.73 -25.20
CA GLU A 3 -20.56 12.16 -24.51
C GLU A 3 -20.97 10.80 -23.93
N PRO A 4 -20.10 9.77 -24.00
CA PRO A 4 -20.40 8.48 -23.41
C PRO A 4 -20.67 8.67 -21.91
N GLU A 5 -21.78 8.10 -21.45
CA GLU A 5 -22.20 8.14 -20.05
C GLU A 5 -21.09 7.55 -19.18
N GLN A 6 -20.59 8.32 -18.21
CA GLN A 6 -19.51 7.86 -17.35
C GLN A 6 -20.00 6.68 -16.49
N PRO A 7 -19.19 5.62 -16.34
CA PRO A 7 -19.55 4.51 -15.47
C PRO A 7 -19.74 4.99 -14.03
N GLU A 8 -20.81 4.56 -13.38
CA GLU A 8 -21.05 4.81 -11.95
C GLU A 8 -20.24 3.84 -11.08
N PHE A 9 -20.04 4.21 -9.81
CA PHE A 9 -19.37 3.37 -8.83
C PHE A 9 -20.28 2.20 -8.41
N ALA A 10 -19.94 0.99 -8.82
CA ALA A 10 -20.71 -0.23 -8.62
C ALA A 10 -20.39 -0.88 -7.26
N ARG A 11 -20.62 -0.14 -6.16
CA ARG A 11 -20.29 -0.52 -4.77
C ARG A 11 -20.65 -1.98 -4.46
N GLU A 12 -21.88 -2.40 -4.72
CA GLU A 12 -22.38 -3.75 -4.39
C GLU A 12 -21.56 -4.86 -5.07
N ARG A 13 -21.10 -4.65 -6.30
CA ARG A 13 -20.26 -5.63 -7.01
C ARG A 13 -18.89 -5.75 -6.35
N HIS A 14 -18.32 -4.64 -5.88
CA HIS A 14 -17.05 -4.67 -5.14
C HIS A 14 -17.18 -5.42 -3.82
N VAL A 15 -18.30 -5.26 -3.10
CA VAL A 15 -18.57 -6.01 -1.87
C VAL A 15 -18.56 -7.51 -2.15
N LEU A 16 -19.35 -7.98 -3.13
CA LEU A 16 -19.42 -9.39 -3.51
C LEU A 16 -18.05 -9.94 -3.95
N PHE A 17 -17.28 -9.16 -4.72
CA PHE A 17 -15.93 -9.55 -5.12
C PHE A 17 -15.02 -9.75 -3.91
N LEU A 18 -15.03 -8.82 -2.95
CA LEU A 18 -14.16 -8.89 -1.77
C LEU A 18 -14.59 -9.96 -0.77
N GLU A 19 -15.90 -10.20 -0.61
CA GLU A 19 -16.43 -11.31 0.20
C GLU A 19 -15.97 -12.66 -0.35
N ALA A 20 -16.03 -12.83 -1.67
CA ALA A 20 -15.52 -14.03 -2.34
C ALA A 20 -14.02 -14.20 -2.08
N MET A 21 -13.22 -13.14 -2.29
CA MET A 21 -11.77 -13.16 -2.07
C MET A 21 -11.37 -13.37 -0.60
N ALA A 22 -12.18 -12.90 0.35
CA ALA A 22 -11.97 -13.13 1.79
C ALA A 22 -12.29 -14.57 2.21
N SER A 23 -13.19 -15.23 1.48
CA SER A 23 -13.63 -16.61 1.77
C SER A 23 -12.72 -17.65 1.11
N GLU A 24 -12.49 -17.53 -0.19
CA GLU A 24 -11.67 -18.47 -0.97
C GLU A 24 -10.96 -17.74 -2.12
N LEU A 25 -9.64 -17.85 -2.18
CA LEU A 25 -8.85 -17.27 -3.26
C LEU A 25 -8.93 -18.13 -4.53
N PRO A 26 -9.09 -17.53 -5.73
CA PRO A 26 -9.01 -18.25 -7.00
C PRO A 26 -7.72 -19.04 -7.18
N ALA A 27 -7.77 -20.10 -7.98
CA ALA A 27 -6.64 -21.00 -8.22
C ALA A 27 -5.36 -20.28 -8.73
N ASP A 28 -5.51 -19.17 -9.45
CA ASP A 28 -4.38 -18.38 -9.96
C ASP A 28 -3.51 -17.78 -8.83
N TYR A 29 -4.06 -17.63 -7.62
CA TYR A 29 -3.33 -17.21 -6.42
C TYR A 29 -2.61 -18.35 -5.69
N ALA A 30 -2.72 -19.60 -6.17
CA ALA A 30 -2.02 -20.73 -5.56
C ALA A 30 -0.49 -20.53 -5.55
N SER A 31 0.05 -19.92 -6.61
CA SER A 31 1.48 -19.57 -6.70
C SER A 31 1.92 -18.50 -5.69
N GLN A 32 0.97 -17.79 -5.08
CA GLN A 32 1.20 -16.72 -4.12
C GLN A 32 0.95 -17.15 -2.67
N GLU A 33 1.09 -18.44 -2.34
CA GLU A 33 0.89 -18.98 -0.99
C GLU A 33 1.59 -18.15 0.10
N VAL A 34 2.83 -17.73 -0.15
CA VAL A 34 3.64 -16.92 0.77
C VAL A 34 3.10 -15.50 1.02
N ASN A 35 2.15 -15.04 0.20
CA ASN A 35 1.51 -13.73 0.29
C ASN A 35 0.05 -13.81 0.76
N HIS A 36 -0.47 -14.99 1.13
CA HIS A 36 -1.89 -15.17 1.45
C HIS A 36 -2.37 -14.26 2.58
N LEU A 37 -1.55 -13.99 3.61
CA LEU A 37 -1.88 -13.02 4.66
C LEU A 37 -2.05 -11.59 4.09
N THR A 38 -1.21 -11.20 3.14
CA THR A 38 -1.30 -9.90 2.46
C THR A 38 -2.53 -9.81 1.56
N LEU A 39 -2.87 -10.89 0.86
CA LEU A 39 -4.08 -10.95 0.03
C LEU A 39 -5.35 -10.88 0.88
N ALA A 40 -5.37 -11.60 2.01
CA ALA A 40 -6.45 -11.52 2.99
C ALA A 40 -6.59 -10.12 3.59
N TYR A 41 -5.47 -9.44 3.88
CA TYR A 41 -5.48 -8.04 4.31
C TYR A 41 -6.21 -7.15 3.29
N PHE A 42 -5.90 -7.25 2.00
CA PHE A 42 -6.55 -6.42 0.99
C PHE A 42 -8.06 -6.66 0.89
N ALA A 43 -8.50 -7.92 1.04
CA ALA A 43 -9.92 -8.26 1.05
C ALA A 43 -10.64 -7.65 2.26
N VAL A 44 -10.12 -7.89 3.48
CA VAL A 44 -10.72 -7.42 4.72
C VAL A 44 -10.68 -5.89 4.82
N ALA A 45 -9.55 -5.26 4.47
CA ALA A 45 -9.42 -3.81 4.47
C ALA A 45 -10.33 -3.15 3.42
N GLY A 46 -10.50 -3.76 2.25
CA GLY A 46 -11.45 -3.31 1.23
C GLY A 46 -12.90 -3.37 1.71
N LEU A 47 -13.31 -4.46 2.36
CA LEU A 47 -14.65 -4.57 2.96
C LEU A 47 -14.86 -3.52 4.04
N SER A 48 -13.82 -3.26 4.84
CA SER A 48 -13.87 -2.21 5.85
C SER A 48 -14.01 -0.81 5.23
N LEU A 49 -13.32 -0.53 4.11
CA LEU A 49 -13.49 0.72 3.34
C LEU A 49 -14.92 0.89 2.83
N LEU A 50 -15.56 -0.21 2.46
CA LEU A 50 -16.94 -0.23 1.99
C LEU A 50 -17.97 -0.22 3.13
N ARG A 51 -17.59 -0.23 4.42
CA ARG A 51 -18.50 -0.38 5.57
C ARG A 51 -19.19 -1.75 5.64
N GLU A 52 -18.58 -2.77 5.08
CA GLU A 52 -19.14 -4.13 5.00
C GLU A 52 -18.30 -5.16 5.77
N LEU A 53 -17.54 -4.73 6.78
CA LEU A 53 -16.72 -5.66 7.57
C LEU A 53 -17.56 -6.69 8.35
N ASP A 54 -18.84 -6.39 8.61
CA ASP A 54 -19.78 -7.30 9.27
C ASP A 54 -20.28 -8.44 8.35
N SER A 55 -20.05 -8.35 7.04
CA SER A 55 -20.42 -9.39 6.07
C SER A 55 -19.60 -10.68 6.23
N VAL A 56 -18.41 -10.59 6.83
CA VAL A 56 -17.47 -11.71 6.95
C VAL A 56 -17.36 -12.22 8.39
N ASN A 57 -17.06 -13.50 8.55
CA ASN A 57 -16.85 -14.12 9.86
C ASN A 57 -15.49 -13.71 10.45
N LYS A 58 -15.49 -12.61 11.21
CA LYS A 58 -14.29 -12.03 11.85
C LYS A 58 -13.55 -13.03 12.74
N ASP A 59 -14.29 -13.86 13.48
CA ASP A 59 -13.70 -14.86 14.39
C ASP A 59 -12.97 -15.94 13.60
N GLN A 60 -13.53 -16.39 12.48
CA GLN A 60 -12.90 -17.38 11.62
C GLN A 60 -11.65 -16.82 10.96
N ILE A 61 -11.70 -15.57 10.46
CA ILE A 61 -10.56 -14.88 9.87
C ILE A 61 -9.45 -14.70 10.91
N ALA A 62 -9.79 -14.22 12.12
CA ALA A 62 -8.83 -14.06 13.20
C ALA A 62 -8.17 -15.40 13.58
N LYS A 63 -8.95 -16.48 13.73
CA LYS A 63 -8.41 -17.83 13.98
C LYS A 63 -7.49 -18.30 12.85
N TRP A 64 -7.84 -18.03 11.60
CA TRP A 64 -7.00 -18.36 10.45
C TRP A 64 -5.69 -17.57 10.46
N ILE A 65 -5.72 -16.26 10.66
CA ILE A 65 -4.52 -15.41 10.76
C ILE A 65 -3.61 -15.88 11.89
N LEU A 66 -4.17 -16.10 13.08
CA LEU A 66 -3.43 -16.57 14.25
C LEU A 66 -2.79 -17.95 14.03
N SER A 67 -3.32 -18.79 13.11
CA SER A 67 -2.68 -20.05 12.74
C SER A 67 -1.33 -19.91 12.01
N PHE A 68 -1.00 -18.71 11.51
CA PHE A 68 0.31 -18.41 10.91
C PHE A 68 1.32 -17.88 11.93
N GLN A 69 0.91 -17.62 13.17
CA GLN A 69 1.79 -17.17 14.22
C GLN A 69 2.78 -18.28 14.58
N VAL A 70 4.06 -17.92 14.68
CA VAL A 70 5.08 -18.85 15.19
C VAL A 70 4.88 -19.00 16.70
N HIS A 71 4.83 -20.23 17.19
CA HIS A 71 4.84 -20.51 18.63
C HIS A 71 6.17 -21.15 19.02
N PRO A 72 6.72 -20.83 20.21
CA PRO A 72 7.93 -21.47 20.69
C PRO A 72 7.73 -22.98 20.86
N LYS A 73 8.82 -23.73 20.65
CA LYS A 73 8.77 -25.21 20.60
C LYS A 73 8.79 -25.87 21.98
N THR A 74 9.00 -25.10 23.03
CA THR A 74 9.13 -25.63 24.40
C THR A 74 8.32 -24.80 25.39
N ASP A 75 7.73 -25.48 26.37
CA ASP A 75 6.85 -24.85 27.38
C ASP A 75 7.56 -23.77 28.21
N ASN A 76 8.89 -23.86 28.36
CA ASN A 76 9.69 -22.85 29.07
C ASN A 76 9.85 -21.51 28.33
N GLU A 77 9.48 -21.45 27.04
CA GLU A 77 9.56 -20.24 26.21
C GLU A 77 8.19 -19.56 26.02
N LEU A 78 7.08 -20.23 26.37
CA LEU A 78 5.71 -19.72 26.17
C LEU A 78 5.39 -18.49 27.05
N ASP A 79 6.11 -18.30 28.15
CA ASP A 79 5.80 -17.31 29.20
C ASP A 79 6.85 -16.17 29.31
N ASN A 80 7.72 -16.03 28.30
CA ASN A 80 8.79 -15.01 28.31
C ASN A 80 8.30 -13.60 27.90
N GLY A 81 7.01 -13.43 27.62
CA GLY A 81 6.42 -12.16 27.18
C GLY A 81 6.85 -11.70 25.78
N GLN A 82 7.53 -12.54 24.99
CA GLN A 82 7.94 -12.19 23.62
C GLN A 82 6.82 -12.45 22.62
N PHE A 83 6.53 -11.46 21.80
CA PHE A 83 5.60 -11.60 20.68
C PHE A 83 6.33 -12.21 19.48
N TYR A 84 5.95 -13.42 19.09
CA TYR A 84 6.50 -14.11 17.93
C TYR A 84 5.80 -13.65 16.64
N GLY A 85 6.58 -13.47 15.57
CA GLY A 85 6.08 -13.03 14.26
C GLY A 85 5.25 -14.09 13.51
N PHE A 86 4.80 -13.74 12.30
CA PHE A 86 3.99 -14.61 11.44
C PHE A 86 4.81 -15.16 10.28
N CYS A 87 4.58 -16.41 9.90
CA CYS A 87 5.13 -17.00 8.68
C CYS A 87 4.26 -16.60 7.48
N GLY A 88 4.88 -16.30 6.32
CA GLY A 88 4.14 -15.99 5.09
C GLY A 88 3.35 -17.18 4.53
N SER A 89 3.75 -18.41 4.87
CA SER A 89 3.07 -19.64 4.44
C SER A 89 3.19 -20.74 5.52
N ARG A 90 2.22 -21.67 5.56
CA ARG A 90 2.27 -22.84 6.45
C ARG A 90 3.40 -23.80 6.10
N THR A 91 3.79 -23.89 4.83
CA THR A 91 4.91 -24.75 4.40
C THR A 91 6.26 -24.22 4.88
N THR A 92 6.38 -22.90 5.09
CA THR A 92 7.59 -22.28 5.65
C THR A 92 7.78 -22.52 7.17
N GLN A 93 6.78 -23.06 7.86
CA GLN A 93 6.88 -23.44 9.28
C GLN A 93 7.72 -24.72 9.50
N PHE A 94 8.01 -25.48 8.44
CA PHE A 94 8.82 -26.71 8.51
C PHE A 94 10.22 -26.48 7.93
N PRO A 95 11.29 -26.61 8.74
CA PRO A 95 12.65 -26.51 8.22
C PRO A 95 12.97 -27.71 7.33
N SER A 96 13.39 -27.46 6.08
CA SER A 96 13.93 -28.51 5.22
C SER A 96 15.26 -29.00 5.80
N THR A 97 15.36 -30.28 6.15
CA THR A 97 16.51 -30.88 6.84
C THR A 97 17.79 -31.01 6.00
N ASN A 98 17.81 -30.53 4.75
CA ASN A 98 18.86 -30.84 3.76
C ASN A 98 19.45 -29.65 2.98
N MET A 99 19.38 -28.41 3.45
CA MET A 99 20.12 -27.30 2.81
C MET A 99 21.32 -26.84 3.67
N LYS A 100 22.53 -27.08 3.13
CA LYS A 100 23.83 -26.73 3.74
C LYS A 100 24.28 -25.29 3.47
N ASP A 101 23.44 -24.47 2.86
CA ASP A 101 23.71 -23.06 2.67
C ASP A 101 22.35 -22.36 2.54
N PRO A 102 21.94 -21.48 3.49
CA PRO A 102 20.75 -20.68 3.28
C PRO A 102 21.04 -19.80 2.09
N CYS A 103 20.35 -20.09 0.98
CA CYS A 103 20.43 -19.34 -0.26
C CYS A 103 20.33 -17.86 0.11
N HIS A 104 21.46 -17.15 0.02
CA HIS A 104 21.46 -15.70 0.07
C HIS A 104 20.70 -15.26 -1.17
N ASN A 105 19.39 -15.10 -1.03
CA ASN A 105 18.54 -14.57 -2.08
C ASN A 105 19.11 -13.19 -2.43
N GLY A 106 19.76 -13.14 -3.61
CA GLY A 106 20.35 -11.93 -4.14
C GLY A 106 19.33 -10.80 -4.07
N SER A 107 19.77 -9.66 -3.56
CA SER A 107 19.00 -8.43 -3.40
C SER A 107 18.28 -8.09 -4.71
N HIS A 108 16.98 -8.41 -4.78
CA HIS A 108 16.11 -8.08 -5.91
C HIS A 108 15.26 -6.87 -5.53
N LEU A 109 14.76 -6.14 -6.53
CA LEU A 109 13.84 -5.00 -6.43
C LEU A 109 12.71 -5.20 -5.37
N ALA A 110 12.26 -6.44 -5.19
CA ALA A 110 11.24 -6.84 -4.20
C ALA A 110 11.74 -6.77 -2.75
N SER A 111 12.98 -7.22 -2.44
CA SER A 111 13.53 -7.21 -1.08
C SER A 111 13.74 -5.79 -0.54
N THR A 112 14.00 -4.83 -1.43
CA THR A 112 14.18 -3.43 -1.06
C THR A 112 12.85 -2.67 -0.96
N TYR A 113 11.87 -2.97 -1.82
CA TYR A 113 10.49 -2.55 -1.57
C TYR A 113 10.02 -3.06 -0.21
N SER A 114 10.32 -4.33 0.13
CA SER A 114 10.08 -4.87 1.46
C SER A 114 10.82 -4.08 2.53
N ALA A 115 12.07 -3.66 2.33
CA ALA A 115 12.80 -2.86 3.32
C ALA A 115 12.16 -1.47 3.58
N LEU A 116 11.80 -0.73 2.53
CA LEU A 116 11.10 0.57 2.69
C LEU A 116 9.68 0.40 3.24
N ALA A 117 8.97 -0.65 2.83
CA ALA A 117 7.67 -1.00 3.38
C ALA A 117 7.77 -1.42 4.85
N ILE A 118 8.80 -2.19 5.24
CA ILE A 118 9.10 -2.57 6.61
C ILE A 118 9.43 -1.32 7.43
N LEU A 119 10.25 -0.40 6.91
CA LEU A 119 10.52 0.87 7.60
C LEU A 119 9.24 1.68 7.82
N LYS A 120 8.34 1.74 6.83
CA LYS A 120 7.01 2.35 6.99
C LYS A 120 6.20 1.62 8.08
N ILE A 121 6.17 0.29 8.08
CA ILE A 121 5.42 -0.52 9.06
C ILE A 121 5.99 -0.33 10.47
N VAL A 122 7.31 -0.36 10.64
CA VAL A 122 7.97 -0.10 11.93
C VAL A 122 7.68 1.32 12.40
N ALA A 123 7.78 2.31 11.50
CA ALA A 123 7.44 3.70 11.83
C ALA A 123 5.95 3.86 12.20
N ALA A 124 5.05 3.14 11.54
CA ALA A 124 3.63 3.09 11.86
C ALA A 124 3.39 2.52 13.25
N ILE A 125 3.98 1.35 13.56
CA ILE A 125 3.87 0.71 14.88
C ILE A 125 4.43 1.62 15.97
N CYS A 126 5.64 2.17 15.77
CA CYS A 126 6.26 3.10 16.71
C CYS A 126 5.41 4.36 16.93
N SER A 127 4.80 4.89 15.88
CA SER A 127 3.89 6.04 15.96
C SER A 127 2.63 5.70 16.77
N MET A 128 1.99 4.55 16.47
CA MET A 128 0.78 4.08 17.16
C MET A 128 1.05 3.78 18.65
N LEU A 129 2.19 3.16 18.96
CA LEU A 129 2.60 2.84 20.34
C LEU A 129 3.24 4.03 21.07
N LYS A 130 3.53 5.13 20.36
CA LYS A 130 4.30 6.28 20.85
C LYS A 130 5.68 5.89 21.43
N ASP A 131 6.26 4.81 20.92
CA ASP A 131 7.57 4.28 21.34
C ASP A 131 8.50 4.13 20.13
N TRP A 132 9.58 4.91 20.13
CA TRP A 132 10.60 4.91 19.08
C TRP A 132 11.95 4.33 19.54
N THR A 133 12.02 3.74 20.75
CA THR A 133 13.27 3.24 21.33
C THR A 133 13.92 2.13 20.48
N GLY A 134 13.12 1.38 19.72
CA GLY A 134 13.58 0.32 18.82
C GLY A 134 14.12 0.78 17.45
N MET A 135 14.05 2.07 17.11
CA MET A 135 14.45 2.57 15.78
C MET A 135 15.25 3.88 15.85
N ASP A 136 16.41 3.90 15.20
CA ASP A 136 17.20 5.11 14.99
C ASP A 136 16.59 5.94 13.84
N LYS A 137 15.72 6.88 14.20
CA LYS A 137 15.00 7.75 13.26
C LYS A 137 15.94 8.56 12.36
N GLU A 138 17.08 9.02 12.88
CA GLU A 138 18.02 9.83 12.08
C GLU A 138 18.76 8.99 11.05
N LYS A 139 19.19 7.77 11.39
CA LYS A 139 19.77 6.85 10.39
C LYS A 139 18.75 6.41 9.34
N ALA A 140 17.53 6.10 9.76
CA ALA A 140 16.44 5.76 8.83
C ALA A 140 16.16 6.92 7.88
N LYS A 141 16.08 8.16 8.40
CA LYS A 141 15.98 9.38 7.60
C LYS A 141 17.12 9.47 6.60
N GLN A 142 18.37 9.42 7.04
CA GLN A 142 19.55 9.52 6.16
C GLN A 142 19.52 8.50 5.02
N TYR A 143 19.13 7.26 5.29
CA TYR A 143 18.98 6.25 4.26
C TYR A 143 17.87 6.62 3.26
N ILE A 144 16.68 6.99 3.74
CA ILE A 144 15.57 7.41 2.87
C ILE A 144 15.97 8.60 2.00
N LEU A 145 16.65 9.61 2.55
CA LEU A 145 17.15 10.77 1.80
C LEU A 145 18.10 10.35 0.68
N SER A 146 18.96 9.37 0.93
CA SER A 146 19.87 8.86 -0.10
C SER A 146 19.16 8.14 -1.25
N CYS A 147 17.88 7.78 -1.08
CA CYS A 147 17.03 7.21 -2.12
C CYS A 147 16.29 8.27 -2.97
N GLN A 148 16.32 9.56 -2.61
CA GLN A 148 15.75 10.60 -3.48
C GLN A 148 16.61 10.72 -4.74
N SER A 149 15.99 10.53 -5.90
CA SER A 149 16.69 10.57 -7.19
C SER A 149 16.76 12.00 -7.75
N TYR A 150 17.53 12.16 -8.83
CA TYR A 150 17.76 13.44 -9.50
C TYR A 150 16.49 14.12 -10.04
N ASP A 151 15.40 13.36 -10.18
CA ASP A 151 14.12 13.83 -10.71
C ASP A 151 13.08 14.09 -9.61
N GLY A 152 13.44 13.95 -8.33
CA GLY A 152 12.62 14.31 -7.17
C GLY A 152 11.87 13.18 -6.51
N GLY A 153 11.53 12.12 -7.26
CA GLY A 153 10.94 10.91 -6.69
C GLY A 153 11.97 10.09 -5.89
N PHE A 154 11.51 9.01 -5.26
CA PHE A 154 12.39 8.08 -4.57
C PHE A 154 12.47 6.76 -5.32
N GLY A 155 13.72 6.30 -5.49
CA GLY A 155 14.01 4.95 -5.91
C GLY A 155 13.85 3.96 -4.76
N LEU A 156 13.95 2.68 -5.08
CA LEU A 156 13.93 1.64 -4.05
C LEU A 156 15.26 1.60 -3.27
N VAL A 157 16.37 1.78 -3.97
CA VAL A 157 17.72 1.93 -3.39
C VAL A 157 18.33 3.28 -3.81
N PRO A 158 19.38 3.75 -3.11
CA PRO A 158 20.15 4.91 -3.53
C PRO A 158 20.65 4.79 -4.96
N GLY A 159 20.46 5.86 -5.74
CA GLY A 159 20.85 5.92 -7.16
C GLY A 159 19.94 5.16 -8.14
N SER A 160 18.85 4.54 -7.69
CA SER A 160 17.88 3.89 -8.58
C SER A 160 16.86 4.86 -9.20
N GLU A 161 16.18 4.40 -10.25
CA GLU A 161 15.08 5.11 -10.89
C GLU A 161 13.94 5.36 -9.89
N SER A 162 13.41 6.59 -9.87
CA SER A 162 12.26 6.95 -9.06
C SER A 162 11.03 6.12 -9.39
N HIS A 163 10.35 5.62 -8.36
CA HIS A 163 9.20 4.73 -8.50
C HIS A 163 8.07 5.13 -7.55
N GLY A 164 6.82 5.10 -8.00
CA GLY A 164 5.67 5.56 -7.21
C GLY A 164 5.53 4.87 -5.85
N GLY A 165 5.67 3.55 -5.81
CA GLY A 165 5.63 2.80 -4.55
C GLY A 165 6.82 3.11 -3.62
N GLY A 166 8.01 3.34 -4.17
CA GLY A 166 9.19 3.72 -3.37
C GLY A 166 9.04 5.12 -2.79
N THR A 167 8.54 6.04 -3.61
CA THR A 167 8.20 7.42 -3.25
C THR A 167 7.16 7.46 -2.13
N PHE A 168 6.07 6.71 -2.24
CA PHE A 168 5.08 6.62 -1.17
C PHE A 168 5.68 6.09 0.13
N CYS A 169 6.40 4.97 0.10
CA CYS A 169 6.98 4.40 1.31
C CYS A 169 7.97 5.37 1.98
N ALA A 170 8.81 6.05 1.19
CA ALA A 170 9.75 7.04 1.68
C ALA A 170 9.04 8.22 2.37
N VAL A 171 8.09 8.84 1.68
CA VAL A 171 7.37 10.02 2.18
C VAL A 171 6.50 9.68 3.39
N ALA A 172 5.79 8.56 3.36
CA ALA A 172 5.00 8.09 4.49
C ALA A 172 5.87 7.81 5.72
N ALA A 173 7.01 7.12 5.55
CA ALA A 173 7.93 6.86 6.67
C ALA A 173 8.50 8.16 7.26
N LEU A 174 8.90 9.12 6.42
CA LEU A 174 9.37 10.43 6.89
C LEU A 174 8.27 11.21 7.62
N CYS A 175 7.03 11.19 7.13
CA CYS A 175 5.88 11.81 7.79
C CYS A 175 5.60 11.17 9.15
N LEU A 176 5.57 9.84 9.23
CA LEU A 176 5.35 9.09 10.48
C LEU A 176 6.47 9.36 11.50
N MET A 177 7.70 9.54 11.03
CA MET A 177 8.83 9.95 11.86
C MET A 177 8.81 11.45 12.21
N GLY A 178 7.88 12.26 11.70
CA GLY A 178 7.80 13.69 11.97
C GLY A 178 8.89 14.52 11.28
N PHE A 179 9.47 14.01 10.18
CA PHE A 179 10.45 14.73 9.35
C PHE A 179 9.82 15.46 8.15
N ILE A 180 8.54 15.21 7.88
CA ILE A 180 7.71 15.90 6.89
C ILE A 180 6.39 16.25 7.57
N GLN A 181 5.84 17.43 7.28
CA GLN A 181 4.53 17.85 7.78
C GLN A 181 3.42 17.61 6.74
N VAL A 182 2.17 17.49 7.20
CA VAL A 182 0.99 17.41 6.33
C VAL A 182 0.53 18.80 5.85
N ASP A 183 1.49 19.62 5.42
CA ASP A 183 1.26 20.97 4.91
C ASP A 183 2.36 21.39 3.94
N LEU A 184 1.99 21.79 2.74
CA LEU A 184 2.95 22.14 1.69
C LEU A 184 3.74 23.40 2.05
N ALA A 185 3.11 24.39 2.68
CA ALA A 185 3.79 25.66 2.98
C ALA A 185 4.89 25.46 4.04
N SER A 186 4.59 24.74 5.11
CA SER A 186 5.54 24.33 6.14
C SER A 186 6.74 23.59 5.54
N ASN A 187 6.45 22.58 4.71
CA ASN A 187 7.48 21.79 4.02
C ASN A 187 8.37 22.60 3.07
N LEU A 188 7.90 23.75 2.56
CA LEU A 188 8.66 24.62 1.65
C LEU A 188 9.43 25.75 2.36
N GLN A 189 9.09 26.06 3.61
CA GLN A 189 9.69 27.15 4.40
C GLN A 189 10.81 26.68 5.31
N GLU A 190 10.67 25.49 5.89
CA GLU A 190 11.76 24.87 6.65
C GLU A 190 12.77 24.26 5.67
N PRO A 191 14.07 24.21 6.01
CA PRO A 191 15.03 23.37 5.30
C PRO A 191 14.65 21.90 5.54
N SER A 192 13.59 21.44 4.87
CA SER A 192 13.18 20.05 4.85
C SER A 192 14.36 19.24 4.34
N SER A 193 14.61 18.07 4.95
CA SER A 193 15.74 17.24 4.54
C SER A 193 15.59 16.67 3.11
N ILE A 194 14.39 16.79 2.53
CA ILE A 194 14.06 16.39 1.15
C ILE A 194 13.80 17.61 0.27
N ASP A 195 14.07 17.48 -1.04
CA ASP A 195 13.64 18.46 -2.03
C ASP A 195 12.15 18.27 -2.35
N VAL A 196 11.28 18.94 -1.60
CA VAL A 196 9.82 18.85 -1.72
C VAL A 196 9.34 19.44 -3.05
N ARG A 197 10.02 20.46 -3.58
CA ARG A 197 9.63 21.10 -4.85
C ARG A 197 9.79 20.11 -6.00
N LEU A 198 10.96 19.48 -6.07
CA LEU A 198 11.24 18.50 -7.11
C LEU A 198 10.36 17.25 -6.95
N LEU A 199 10.11 16.81 -5.72
CA LEU A 199 9.14 15.74 -5.42
C LEU A 199 7.72 16.09 -5.92
N LEU A 200 7.25 17.31 -5.64
CA LEU A 200 5.95 17.79 -6.10
C LEU A 200 5.85 17.77 -7.62
N GLU A 201 6.85 18.36 -8.31
CA GLU A 201 6.91 18.35 -9.77
C GLU A 201 6.90 16.92 -10.32
N TRP A 202 7.68 16.03 -9.71
CA TRP A 202 7.73 14.63 -10.10
C TRP A 202 6.35 13.96 -9.99
N CYS A 203 5.65 14.13 -8.86
CA CYS A 203 4.33 13.56 -8.63
C CYS A 203 3.27 14.10 -9.59
N LEU A 204 3.24 15.43 -9.83
CA LEU A 204 2.25 16.03 -10.73
C LEU A 204 2.44 15.56 -12.17
N GLN A 205 3.69 15.36 -12.62
CA GLN A 205 4.00 14.79 -13.94
C GLN A 205 3.67 13.29 -14.07
N ARG A 206 3.14 12.63 -13.03
CA ARG A 206 2.69 11.23 -13.13
C ARG A 206 1.23 11.11 -13.54
N GLN A 207 0.41 12.14 -13.40
CA GLN A 207 -0.95 12.10 -13.94
C GLN A 207 -0.87 12.18 -15.47
N ALA A 208 -1.32 11.12 -16.13
CA ALA A 208 -1.27 11.01 -17.58
C ALA A 208 -2.52 11.60 -18.23
N ALA A 209 -2.51 11.67 -19.56
CA ALA A 209 -3.63 12.20 -20.35
C ALA A 209 -4.91 11.37 -20.23
N ASP A 210 -4.81 10.09 -19.82
CA ASP A 210 -5.97 9.23 -19.53
C ASP A 210 -6.57 9.47 -18.13
N GLY A 211 -6.02 10.40 -17.37
CA GLY A 211 -6.45 10.74 -16.00
C GLY A 211 -5.80 9.89 -14.91
N GLY A 212 -5.26 8.71 -15.27
CA GLY A 212 -4.60 7.79 -14.36
C GLY A 212 -3.17 8.22 -14.02
N PHE A 213 -2.54 7.47 -13.11
CA PHE A 213 -1.16 7.73 -12.69
C PHE A 213 -0.19 6.67 -13.19
N GLN A 214 0.96 7.11 -13.67
CA GLN A 214 2.09 6.26 -14.00
C GLN A 214 2.98 6.06 -12.76
N GLY A 215 3.51 4.86 -12.58
CA GLY A 215 4.49 4.62 -11.51
C GLY A 215 5.89 5.16 -11.76
N ARG A 216 6.21 5.38 -13.03
CA ARG A 216 7.51 5.80 -13.56
C ARG A 216 7.28 6.61 -14.82
N ARG A 217 8.28 7.41 -15.21
CA ARG A 217 8.24 8.16 -16.47
C ARG A 217 8.10 7.21 -17.66
N ASN A 218 7.30 7.60 -18.65
CA ASN A 218 7.09 6.86 -19.90
C ASN A 218 6.56 5.43 -19.72
N LYS A 219 5.74 5.20 -18.70
CA LYS A 219 5.02 3.92 -18.48
C LYS A 219 3.52 4.15 -18.59
N SER A 220 2.76 3.06 -18.74
CA SER A 220 1.30 3.15 -18.73
C SER A 220 0.78 3.58 -17.37
N SER A 221 -0.38 4.24 -17.35
CA SER A 221 -1.15 4.42 -16.14
C SER A 221 -1.57 3.07 -15.56
N ASP A 222 -1.60 2.96 -14.24
CA ASP A 222 -1.95 1.74 -13.52
C ASP A 222 -2.75 2.13 -12.27
N THR A 223 -3.85 1.43 -12.04
CA THR A 223 -4.84 1.68 -10.98
C THR A 223 -4.20 1.90 -9.61
N CYS A 224 -3.16 1.14 -9.25
CA CYS A 224 -2.60 1.26 -7.91
C CYS A 224 -1.87 2.59 -7.68
N TYR A 225 -1.33 3.21 -8.72
CA TYR A 225 -0.62 4.48 -8.58
C TYR A 225 -1.54 5.67 -8.34
N ALA A 226 -2.84 5.53 -8.59
CA ALA A 226 -3.83 6.50 -8.14
C ALA A 226 -3.76 6.70 -6.62
N PHE A 227 -3.56 5.61 -5.87
CA PHE A 227 -3.29 5.67 -4.44
C PHE A 227 -1.82 5.99 -4.14
N TRP A 228 -0.85 5.31 -4.76
CA TRP A 228 0.56 5.51 -4.37
C TRP A 228 1.05 6.94 -4.60
N ILE A 229 0.76 7.53 -5.77
CA ILE A 229 1.14 8.91 -6.06
C ILE A 229 0.17 9.90 -5.40
N GLY A 230 -1.13 9.61 -5.45
CA GLY A 230 -2.15 10.45 -4.80
C GLY A 230 -1.91 10.58 -3.30
N GLY A 231 -1.51 9.48 -2.65
CA GLY A 231 -1.17 9.44 -1.24
C GLY A 231 0.03 10.31 -0.89
N VAL A 232 1.10 10.27 -1.70
CA VAL A 232 2.24 11.20 -1.53
C VAL A 232 1.76 12.65 -1.58
N LEU A 233 0.95 12.99 -2.59
CA LEU A 233 0.42 14.34 -2.77
C LEU A 233 -0.51 14.76 -1.61
N LYS A 234 -1.28 13.84 -1.03
CA LYS A 234 -2.10 14.11 0.16
C LYS A 234 -1.21 14.36 1.39
N ILE A 235 -0.20 13.52 1.61
CA ILE A 235 0.77 13.65 2.72
C ILE A 235 1.50 14.98 2.65
N ILE A 236 1.92 15.47 1.48
CA ILE A 236 2.62 16.77 1.38
C ILE A 236 1.67 17.97 1.25
N GLY A 237 0.35 17.79 1.37
CA GLY A 237 -0.64 18.88 1.29
C GLY A 237 -0.92 19.44 -0.12
N ALA A 238 -0.55 18.69 -1.17
CA ALA A 238 -0.57 19.07 -2.58
C ALA A 238 -1.66 18.37 -3.43
N TYR A 239 -2.49 17.50 -2.84
CA TYR A 239 -3.50 16.72 -3.57
C TYR A 239 -4.49 17.56 -4.38
N ARG A 240 -4.69 18.83 -4.01
CA ARG A 240 -5.57 19.78 -4.71
C ARG A 240 -5.10 20.17 -6.13
N PHE A 241 -3.86 19.84 -6.51
CA PHE A 241 -3.25 20.26 -7.77
C PHE A 241 -3.42 19.24 -8.91
N ILE A 242 -4.09 18.12 -8.67
CA ILE A 242 -4.35 17.11 -9.70
C ILE A 242 -5.76 17.27 -10.27
N ASP A 243 -6.00 16.67 -11.43
CA ASP A 243 -7.34 16.58 -11.99
C ASP A 243 -8.12 15.44 -11.34
N HIS A 244 -8.93 15.76 -10.32
CA HIS A 244 -9.75 14.77 -9.61
C HIS A 244 -10.83 14.14 -10.49
N GLY A 245 -11.41 14.89 -11.42
CA GLY A 245 -12.46 14.39 -12.31
C GLY A 245 -11.93 13.36 -13.32
N ALA A 246 -10.77 13.64 -13.91
CA ALA A 246 -10.09 12.71 -14.80
C ALA A 246 -9.62 11.45 -14.05
N LEU A 247 -9.08 11.61 -12.83
CA LEU A 247 -8.66 10.47 -12.00
C LEU A 247 -9.84 9.57 -11.63
N ARG A 248 -10.95 10.15 -11.19
CA ARG A 248 -12.18 9.42 -10.88
C ARG A 248 -12.66 8.64 -12.10
N SER A 249 -12.72 9.30 -13.25
CA SER A 249 -13.13 8.68 -14.51
C SER A 249 -12.24 7.47 -14.87
N PHE A 250 -10.92 7.65 -14.79
CA PHE A 250 -9.95 6.56 -15.02
C PHE A 250 -10.22 5.34 -14.11
N LEU A 251 -10.40 5.57 -12.80
CA LEU A 251 -10.67 4.50 -11.84
C LEU A 251 -11.97 3.76 -12.17
N LEU A 252 -13.04 4.48 -12.51
CA LEU A 252 -14.34 3.88 -12.85
C LEU A 252 -14.31 3.12 -14.18
N TYR A 253 -13.40 3.45 -15.10
CA TYR A 253 -13.14 2.61 -16.28
C TYR A 253 -12.30 1.37 -15.97
N CYS A 254 -11.46 1.38 -14.92
CA CYS A 254 -10.77 0.19 -14.43
C CYS A 254 -11.68 -0.74 -13.61
N GLN A 255 -12.90 -0.32 -13.27
CA GLN A 255 -13.87 -1.14 -12.56
C GLN A 255 -14.33 -2.32 -13.43
N SER A 256 -14.23 -3.53 -12.90
CA SER A 256 -14.68 -4.72 -13.61
C SER A 256 -16.20 -4.91 -13.52
N PRO A 257 -16.86 -5.44 -14.56
CA PRO A 257 -18.27 -5.84 -14.47
C PRO A 257 -18.53 -6.92 -13.40
N TYR A 258 -17.51 -7.63 -12.94
CA TYR A 258 -17.60 -8.66 -11.90
C TYR A 258 -17.37 -8.11 -10.48
N GLY A 259 -17.14 -6.80 -10.33
CA GLY A 259 -16.60 -6.20 -9.12
C GLY A 259 -15.08 -6.28 -9.07
N GLY A 260 -14.47 -5.50 -8.18
CA GLY A 260 -13.02 -5.29 -8.18
C GLY A 260 -12.52 -4.35 -9.29
N PHE A 261 -11.21 -4.11 -9.31
CA PHE A 261 -10.53 -3.25 -10.29
C PHE A 261 -9.42 -4.00 -11.01
N THR A 262 -9.25 -3.67 -12.28
CA THR A 262 -8.13 -4.14 -13.10
C THR A 262 -6.89 -3.27 -12.90
N LYS A 263 -5.73 -3.77 -13.32
CA LYS A 263 -4.48 -2.99 -13.36
C LYS A 263 -4.50 -1.95 -14.48
N PHE A 264 -4.84 -2.41 -15.69
CA PHE A 264 -4.94 -1.58 -16.89
C PHE A 264 -6.36 -1.59 -17.46
N LEU A 265 -6.70 -0.54 -18.22
CA LEU A 265 -8.01 -0.39 -18.87
C LEU A 265 -8.36 -1.51 -19.86
N TYR A 266 -7.35 -2.18 -20.43
CA TYR A 266 -7.53 -3.26 -21.40
C TYR A 266 -7.49 -4.66 -20.77
N ASP A 267 -7.23 -4.77 -19.46
CA ASP A 267 -7.23 -6.05 -18.78
C ASP A 267 -8.66 -6.57 -18.62
N GLN A 268 -8.83 -7.89 -18.69
CA GLN A 268 -10.16 -8.51 -18.65
C GLN A 268 -10.65 -8.82 -17.23
N PHE A 269 -9.73 -9.11 -16.31
CA PHE A 269 -10.04 -9.62 -14.99
C PHE A 269 -9.47 -8.72 -13.89
N PRO A 270 -10.23 -8.49 -12.81
CA PRO A 270 -9.78 -7.76 -11.65
C PRO A 270 -8.84 -8.62 -10.81
N ASP A 271 -8.06 -7.98 -9.95
CA ASP A 271 -7.27 -8.66 -8.92
C ASP A 271 -7.40 -7.93 -7.58
N ILE A 272 -7.18 -8.65 -6.47
CA ILE A 272 -7.42 -8.11 -5.13
C ILE A 272 -6.51 -6.93 -4.77
N TYR A 273 -5.29 -6.87 -5.33
CA TYR A 273 -4.34 -5.81 -5.05
C TYR A 273 -4.81 -4.49 -5.67
N HIS A 274 -5.09 -4.48 -6.98
CA HIS A 274 -5.60 -3.28 -7.66
C HIS A 274 -7.01 -2.94 -7.20
N SER A 275 -7.82 -3.94 -6.81
CA SER A 275 -9.13 -3.70 -6.23
C SER A 275 -9.07 -2.89 -4.94
N TYR A 276 -8.19 -3.28 -4.02
CA TYR A 276 -7.99 -2.52 -2.78
C TYR A 276 -7.46 -1.12 -3.05
N TYR A 277 -6.41 -0.97 -3.87
CA TYR A 277 -5.83 0.36 -4.14
C TYR A 277 -6.74 1.25 -4.99
N GLY A 278 -7.59 0.68 -5.84
CA GLY A 278 -8.65 1.41 -6.55
C GLY A 278 -9.68 1.99 -5.59
N LEU A 279 -10.18 1.19 -4.64
CA LEU A 279 -11.05 1.66 -3.57
C LEU A 279 -10.35 2.70 -2.67
N ALA A 280 -9.08 2.47 -2.33
CA ALA A 280 -8.30 3.41 -1.54
C ALA A 280 -8.14 4.76 -2.27
N ALA A 281 -7.92 4.75 -3.58
CA ALA A 281 -7.83 5.96 -4.39
C ALA A 281 -9.19 6.69 -4.48
N LEU A 282 -10.29 5.96 -4.63
CA LEU A 282 -11.65 6.54 -4.56
C LEU A 282 -11.95 7.13 -3.19
N SER A 283 -11.47 6.51 -2.10
CA SER A 283 -11.56 7.08 -0.75
C SER A 283 -10.75 8.38 -0.63
N LEU A 284 -9.56 8.49 -1.24
CA LEU A 284 -8.80 9.76 -1.28
C LEU A 284 -9.54 10.89 -2.05
N LEU A 285 -10.37 10.50 -3.03
CA LEU A 285 -11.26 11.36 -3.80
C LEU A 285 -12.59 11.65 -3.09
N GLU A 286 -12.81 11.12 -1.89
CA GLU A 286 -14.02 11.29 -1.10
C GLU A 286 -15.28 10.74 -1.81
N GLU A 287 -15.12 9.63 -2.54
CA GLU A 287 -16.23 8.92 -3.20
C GLU A 287 -17.31 8.52 -2.19
N GLU A 288 -18.58 8.75 -2.57
CA GLU A 288 -19.71 8.44 -1.71
C GLU A 288 -19.78 6.93 -1.39
N GLY A 289 -20.04 6.60 -0.12
CA GLY A 289 -20.14 5.23 0.35
C GLY A 289 -18.81 4.56 0.70
N LEU A 290 -17.69 5.28 0.64
CA LEU A 290 -16.39 4.85 1.16
C LEU A 290 -16.01 5.59 2.44
N GLU A 291 -15.33 4.89 3.35
CA GLU A 291 -14.72 5.49 4.53
C GLU A 291 -13.41 6.22 4.21
N PRO A 292 -13.06 7.29 4.93
CA PRO A 292 -11.81 8.00 4.74
C PRO A 292 -10.60 7.20 5.29
N LEU A 293 -9.48 7.34 4.59
CA LEU A 293 -8.20 6.72 4.96
C LEU A 293 -7.27 7.68 5.71
N CYS A 294 -6.53 7.14 6.69
CA CYS A 294 -5.28 7.71 7.14
C CYS A 294 -4.22 7.38 6.10
N THR A 295 -3.83 8.38 5.32
CA THR A 295 -3.05 8.18 4.09
C THR A 295 -1.64 7.67 4.39
N GLU A 296 -1.01 8.16 5.45
CA GLU A 296 0.35 7.80 5.88
C GLU A 296 0.45 6.33 6.27
N LEU A 297 -0.61 5.80 6.88
CA LEU A 297 -0.68 4.41 7.34
C LEU A 297 -1.27 3.49 6.27
N GLY A 298 -2.08 4.02 5.35
CA GLY A 298 -2.83 3.23 4.37
C GLY A 298 -3.90 2.37 5.04
N ILE A 299 -4.47 2.84 6.16
CA ILE A 299 -5.58 2.17 6.88
C ILE A 299 -6.69 3.18 7.15
N LEU A 300 -7.85 2.70 7.59
CA LEU A 300 -8.98 3.55 7.94
C LEU A 300 -8.63 4.54 9.05
N SER A 301 -9.06 5.80 8.90
CA SER A 301 -8.88 6.82 9.94
C SER A 301 -9.59 6.46 11.25
N ALA A 302 -10.70 5.72 11.18
CA ALA A 302 -11.46 5.28 12.34
C ALA A 302 -10.78 4.14 13.14
N ALA A 303 -9.68 3.57 12.63
CA ALA A 303 -8.92 2.52 13.32
C ALA A 303 -7.79 3.07 14.21
N LEU A 304 -7.67 4.40 14.33
CA LEU A 304 -6.70 5.13 15.15
C LEU A 304 -7.34 5.70 16.41
#